data_AF-A0A6G7CMW9-F1
#
_entry.id   AF-A0A6G7CMW9-F1
#
_cell.length_a   1.000
_cell.length_b   1.000
_cell.length_c   1.000
_cell.angle_alpha   90.00
_cell.angle_beta   90.00
_cell.angle_gamma   90.00
#
_symmetry.space_group_name_H-M   'P 1'
#
loop_
_entity.id
_entity.type
_entity.pdbx_description
1 polymer ?
#
loop_
_entity_poly.entity_id
_entity_poly.type
_entity_poly.pdbx_seq_one_letter_code
_entity_poly.pdbx_strand_id
1 'polypeptide(L)' 'MNTGNQMITNTGTTIEPLTITTREVLETTGFSRSTLTRQEANNGFPKATVARGMYSRKAVYDWLRENGLM' A
#
# COMPACT_ATOMS: atom_id res chain seq x y z
N MET A 1 27.41 20.29 -36.22
CA MET A 1 27.79 20.12 -34.80
C MET A 1 26.59 19.51 -34.10
N ASN A 2 26.60 18.18 -33.89
CA ASN A 2 25.51 17.47 -33.22
C ASN A 2 25.79 17.46 -31.72
N THR A 3 25.09 18.29 -30.97
CA THR A 3 25.11 18.25 -29.50
C THR A 3 24.25 17.07 -29.07
N GLY A 4 24.90 16.00 -28.64
CA GLY A 4 24.24 14.79 -28.15
C GLY A 4 23.30 15.09 -27.00
N ASN A 5 22.07 14.60 -27.12
CA ASN A 5 21.15 14.45 -26.01
C ASN A 5 21.84 13.63 -24.91
N GLN A 6 22.08 14.26 -23.76
CA GLN A 6 22.50 13.57 -22.54
C GLN A 6 21.33 12.68 -22.09
N MET A 7 21.48 11.36 -22.20
CA MET A 7 20.58 10.41 -21.58
C MET A 7 20.84 10.43 -20.07
N ILE A 8 19.99 11.10 -19.31
CA ILE A 8 19.96 11.00 -17.85
C ILE A 8 19.39 9.63 -17.46
N THR A 9 20.26 8.66 -17.24
CA THR A 9 19.95 7.41 -16.54
C THR A 9 19.75 7.71 -15.06
N ASN A 10 18.54 8.12 -14.69
CA ASN A 10 18.09 8.00 -13.31
C ASN A 10 17.90 6.52 -13.01
N THR A 11 18.82 5.91 -12.25
CA THR A 11 18.62 4.61 -11.61
C THR A 11 17.26 4.65 -10.90
N GLY A 12 16.28 3.93 -11.44
CA GLY A 12 14.88 4.07 -11.10
C GLY A 12 14.57 3.61 -9.69
N THR A 13 14.64 4.53 -8.73
CA THR A 13 13.93 4.36 -7.46
C THR A 13 12.44 4.48 -7.77
N THR A 14 11.77 3.35 -7.98
CA THR A 14 10.31 3.31 -7.98
C THR A 14 9.86 3.86 -6.64
N ILE A 15 9.40 5.12 -6.61
CA ILE A 15 8.87 5.72 -5.40
C ILE A 15 7.57 4.98 -5.13
N GLU A 16 7.64 4.03 -4.20
CA GLU A 16 6.44 3.28 -3.87
C GLU A 16 5.40 4.24 -3.26
N PRO A 17 4.12 4.16 -3.65
CA PRO A 17 3.11 5.12 -3.19
C PRO A 17 2.97 5.13 -1.66
N LEU A 18 2.85 6.27 -1.00
CA LEU A 18 2.73 6.29 0.48
C LEU A 18 1.42 5.62 0.98
N THR A 19 0.44 5.46 0.10
CA THR A 19 -0.85 4.84 0.38
C THR A 19 -1.12 3.65 -0.53
N ILE A 20 -1.97 2.74 -0.06
CA ILE A 20 -2.53 1.64 -0.84
C ILE A 20 -4.06 1.70 -0.78
N THR A 21 -4.71 1.27 -1.85
CA THR A 21 -6.16 1.20 -1.95
C THR A 21 -6.73 -0.01 -1.21
N THR A 22 -8.02 0.01 -0.89
CA THR A 22 -8.74 -1.19 -0.43
C THR A 22 -8.49 -2.39 -1.35
N ARG A 23 -8.43 -2.19 -2.67
CA ARG A 23 -8.19 -3.27 -3.62
C ARG A 23 -6.83 -3.94 -3.38
N GLU A 24 -5.76 -3.15 -3.28
CA GLU A 24 -4.41 -3.67 -3.01
C GLU A 24 -4.33 -4.40 -1.67
N VAL A 25 -5.03 -3.90 -0.64
CA VAL A 25 -5.12 -4.59 0.66
C VAL A 25 -5.77 -5.97 0.50
N LEU A 26 -6.89 -6.07 -0.20
CA LEU A 26 -7.59 -7.34 -0.40
C LEU A 26 -6.75 -8.32 -1.24
N GLU A 27 -6.06 -7.83 -2.26
CA GLU A 27 -5.15 -8.63 -3.10
C GLU A 27 -3.95 -9.14 -2.30
N THR A 28 -3.38 -8.32 -1.39
CA THR A 28 -2.23 -8.71 -0.56
C THR A 28 -2.62 -9.70 0.54
N THR A 29 -3.77 -9.48 1.18
CA THR A 29 -4.20 -10.26 2.35
C THR A 29 -5.04 -11.48 2.02
N GLY A 30 -5.60 -11.55 0.82
CA GLY A 30 -6.62 -12.53 0.45
C GLY A 30 -7.94 -12.36 1.19
N PHE A 31 -8.13 -11.25 1.92
CA PHE A 31 -9.36 -11.01 2.66
C PHE A 31 -10.53 -10.72 1.73
N SER A 32 -11.73 -11.12 2.18
CA SER A 32 -12.96 -10.56 1.65
C SER A 32 -13.19 -9.15 2.19
N ARG A 33 -14.03 -8.34 1.52
CA ARG A 33 -14.40 -7.01 2.01
C ARG A 33 -15.00 -7.05 3.42
N SER A 34 -15.86 -8.02 3.72
CA SER A 34 -16.47 -8.15 5.03
C SER A 34 -15.46 -8.58 6.10
N THR A 35 -14.49 -9.42 5.75
CA THR A 35 -13.36 -9.74 6.62
C THR A 35 -12.56 -8.49 6.93
N LEU A 36 -12.18 -7.69 5.92
CA LEU A 36 -11.46 -6.44 6.12
C LEU A 36 -12.22 -5.49 7.07
N THR A 37 -13.52 -5.29 6.86
CA THR A 37 -14.34 -4.47 7.77
C THR A 37 -14.36 -5.01 9.20
N ARG A 38 -14.39 -6.34 9.40
CA ARG A 38 -14.30 -6.94 10.75
C ARG A 38 -12.94 -6.70 11.39
N GLN A 39 -11.86 -6.76 10.61
CA GLN A 39 -10.50 -6.51 11.07
C GLN A 39 -10.33 -5.03 11.49
N GLU A 40 -10.88 -4.10 10.71
CA GLU A 40 -10.93 -2.66 11.04
C GLU A 40 -11.74 -2.37 12.31
N ALA A 41 -12.83 -3.09 12.52
CA ALA A 41 -13.72 -2.88 13.66
C ALA A 41 -13.18 -3.49 14.97
N ASN A 42 -12.59 -4.69 14.90
CA ASN A 42 -12.38 -5.51 16.10
C ASN A 42 -10.91 -5.87 16.37
N ASN A 43 -10.04 -5.86 15.36
CA ASN A 43 -8.70 -6.45 15.46
C ASN A 43 -7.59 -5.42 15.21
N GLY A 44 -7.92 -4.12 15.30
CA GLY A 44 -6.95 -3.03 15.22
C GLY A 44 -6.33 -2.83 13.83
N PHE A 45 -6.96 -3.35 12.77
CA PHE A 45 -6.47 -3.09 11.42
C PHE A 45 -6.51 -1.58 11.11
N PRO A 46 -5.51 -1.03 10.39
CA PRO A 46 -5.48 0.39 10.05
C PRO A 46 -6.76 0.84 9.36
N LYS A 47 -7.36 1.93 9.83
CA LYS A 47 -8.56 2.49 9.21
C LYS A 47 -8.22 3.18 7.89
N ALA A 48 -9.07 2.99 6.89
CA ALA A 48 -8.97 3.77 5.67
C ALA A 48 -9.16 5.27 5.96
N THR A 49 -8.42 6.12 5.26
CA THR A 49 -8.64 7.57 5.26
C THR A 49 -10.00 7.87 4.65
N VAL A 50 -10.73 8.82 5.25
CA VAL A 50 -12.09 9.25 4.83
C VAL A 50 -12.14 9.63 3.35
N ALA A 51 -11.05 10.20 2.84
CA ALA A 51 -10.87 10.39 1.41
C ALA A 51 -10.51 9.05 0.73
N ARG A 52 -11.49 8.44 0.05
CA ARG A 52 -11.31 7.42 -1.00
C ARG A 52 -10.89 6.00 -0.60
N GLY A 53 -11.01 5.60 0.66
CA GLY A 53 -10.72 4.19 1.03
C GLY A 53 -9.26 3.82 0.81
N MET A 54 -8.36 4.76 1.10
CA MET A 54 -6.90 4.55 1.04
C MET A 54 -6.36 4.28 2.44
N TYR A 55 -5.30 3.48 2.52
CA TYR A 55 -4.62 3.13 3.75
C TYR A 55 -3.17 3.59 3.67
N SER A 56 -2.57 3.95 4.80
CA SER A 56 -1.12 4.09 4.88
C SER A 56 -0.47 2.74 4.59
N ARG A 57 0.38 2.65 3.56
CA ARG A 57 1.05 1.37 3.24
C ARG A 57 1.82 0.85 4.44
N LYS A 58 2.59 1.74 5.07
CA LYS A 58 3.41 1.40 6.24
C LYS A 58 2.56 0.79 7.35
N ALA A 59 1.44 1.43 7.70
CA ALA A 59 0.59 0.95 8.78
C ALA A 59 -0.01 -0.43 8.48
N VAL A 60 -0.44 -0.67 7.23
CA VAL A 60 -0.95 -1.98 6.83
C VAL A 60 0.13 -3.05 6.90
N TYR A 61 1.31 -2.79 6.34
CA TYR A 61 2.38 -3.80 6.30
C TYR A 61 2.95 -4.10 7.68
N ASP A 62 3.03 -3.10 8.56
CA ASP A 62 3.43 -3.32 9.95
C ASP A 62 2.39 -4.20 10.67
N TRP A 63 1.09 -3.91 10.53
CA TRP A 63 0.04 -4.75 11.09
C TRP A 63 0.08 -6.18 10.54
N LEU A 64 0.31 -6.35 9.23
CA LEU A 64 0.41 -7.68 8.62
C LEU A 64 1.58 -8.49 9.17
N ARG A 65 2.74 -7.85 9.35
CA ARG A 65 3.94 -8.47 9.94
C ARG A 65 3.67 -8.89 11.39
N GLU A 66 3.04 -8.02 12.19
CA GLU A 66 2.69 -8.30 13.58
C GLU A 66 1.71 -9.49 13.70
N ASN A 67 0.89 -9.72 12.68
CA ASN A 67 -0.09 -10.82 12.62
C ASN A 67 0.41 -12.05 11.85
N GLY A 68 1.67 -12.08 11.40
CA GLY A 68 2.27 -13.22 10.69
C GLY A 68 1.67 -13.50 9.31
N LEU A 69 1.10 -12.47 8.66
CA LEU A 69 0.54 -12.55 7.30
C LEU A 69 1.57 -12.17 6.21
N MET A 70 2.76 -11.71 6.62
CA MET A 70 3.91 -11.35 5.79
C MET A 70 5.22 -11.55 6.55
#